data_AF-A0A2V9D837-F1
#
_entry.id   AF-A0A2V9D837-F1
#
_cell.length_a   1.000
_cell.length_b   1.000
_cell.length_c   1.000
_cell.angle_alpha   90.00
_cell.angle_beta   90.00
_cell.angle_gamma   90.00
#
_symmetry.space_group_name_H-M   'P 1'
#
loop_
_entity.id
_entity.type
_entity.pdbx_description
1 polymer ?
#
loop_
_entity_poly.entity_id
_entity_poly.type
_entity_poly.pdbx_seq_one_letter_code
_entity_poly.pdbx_strand_id
1 'polypeptide(L)'
;MRALISLRNLLLVALICASGWIVMEAVPSGAPSGTPLGTSDLSQPPPAQAVFSPAHGSVPAAISDFLNRHPAQPAQPIAFPHNVHLARGLPCEVCHTGVDQGPDAAIPSVKFCMSCHLVIARDRPEIRKMAAYQARGEDIPWVRVYSYSASAHVRFNHAPHIRAGIACSSCHGDLLQQSTAVRAVDLKMGYCLGCHTQRKVSIDCTTCHY
;
A
#
# COMPACT_ATOMS: atom_id res chain seq x y z
N MET A 1 -42.11 -38.89 -23.35
CA MET A 1 -42.59 -39.98 -22.48
C MET A 1 -41.45 -40.98 -22.30
N ARG A 2 -41.04 -41.20 -21.04
CA ARG A 2 -40.54 -42.44 -20.38
C ARG A 2 -39.89 -43.51 -21.29
N ALA A 3 -38.71 -44.06 -21.02
CA ALA A 3 -38.33 -44.71 -19.77
C ALA A 3 -36.82 -45.05 -19.71
N LEU A 4 -36.37 -45.30 -18.47
CA LEU A 4 -35.05 -45.69 -17.98
C LEU A 4 -34.79 -47.22 -18.08
N ILE A 5 -33.59 -47.64 -17.65
CA ILE A 5 -33.15 -48.98 -17.13
C ILE A 5 -32.53 -49.88 -18.23
N SER A 6 -31.30 -50.44 -18.13
CA SER A 6 -30.80 -51.46 -17.18
C SER A 6 -29.28 -51.69 -17.47
N LEU A 7 -28.34 -51.61 -16.52
CA LEU A 7 -27.92 -52.61 -15.52
C LEU A 7 -26.88 -53.65 -16.01
N ARG A 8 -25.68 -53.55 -15.40
CA ARG A 8 -24.81 -54.62 -14.86
C ARG A 8 -24.09 -55.65 -15.77
N ASN A 9 -22.80 -55.77 -15.44
CA ASN A 9 -21.95 -56.97 -15.42
C ASN A 9 -21.35 -57.49 -16.72
N LEU A 10 -20.09 -57.12 -16.97
CA LEU A 10 -19.08 -58.10 -17.39
C LEU A 10 -17.89 -58.03 -16.41
N LEU A 11 -17.73 -59.12 -15.66
CA LEU A 11 -16.62 -59.45 -14.78
C LEU A 11 -15.96 -60.72 -15.36
N LEU A 12 -14.75 -61.06 -14.89
CA LEU A 12 -13.92 -62.25 -15.15
C LEU A 12 -12.88 -62.03 -16.27
N VAL A 13 -11.58 -62.31 -16.12
CA VAL A 13 -10.86 -63.50 -15.58
C VAL A 13 -9.38 -63.06 -15.32
N ALA A 14 -8.84 -63.09 -14.08
CA ALA A 14 -7.84 -64.05 -13.54
C ALA A 14 -6.34 -63.81 -13.95
N LEU A 15 -5.26 -64.17 -13.24
CA LEU A 15 -4.97 -64.90 -12.00
C LEU A 15 -3.46 -64.68 -11.64
N ILE A 16 -3.16 -64.43 -10.35
CA ILE A 16 -2.14 -65.05 -9.46
C ILE A 16 -0.65 -65.21 -9.87
N CYS A 17 0.26 -64.77 -8.96
CA CYS A 17 1.40 -65.49 -8.31
C CYS A 17 2.18 -64.47 -7.44
N ALA A 18 2.08 -64.41 -6.10
CA ALA A 18 2.82 -65.22 -5.09
C ALA A 18 4.31 -65.43 -5.47
N SER A 19 5.34 -65.22 -4.64
CA SER A 19 5.54 -64.86 -3.24
C SER A 19 7.07 -64.79 -3.05
N GLY A 20 7.60 -63.88 -2.24
CA GLY A 20 9.04 -63.86 -1.95
C GLY A 20 9.39 -62.93 -0.80
N TRP A 21 9.34 -63.47 0.42
CA TRP A 21 9.93 -62.85 1.60
C TRP A 21 11.40 -63.23 1.66
N ILE A 22 12.29 -62.24 1.59
CA ILE A 22 13.65 -62.36 2.12
C ILE A 22 13.90 -61.13 2.99
N VAL A 23 14.14 -61.43 4.26
CA VAL A 23 14.67 -60.57 5.31
C VAL A 23 16.09 -60.12 4.96
N MET A 24 16.35 -58.81 5.03
CA MET A 24 17.69 -58.30 5.36
C MET A 24 17.55 -56.96 6.10
N GLU A 25 18.45 -56.78 7.06
CA GLU A 25 18.40 -55.88 8.20
C GLU A 25 18.61 -54.40 7.85
N ALA A 26 18.20 -53.55 8.80
CA ALA A 26 18.38 -52.11 8.77
C ALA A 26 19.85 -51.70 8.98
N VAL A 27 20.30 -50.72 8.18
CA VAL A 27 21.44 -49.84 8.50
C VAL A 27 21.03 -48.40 8.16
N PRO A 28 21.01 -47.45 9.11
CA PRO A 28 20.61 -46.07 8.85
C PRO A 28 21.82 -45.19 8.50
N SER A 29 21.76 -44.48 7.37
CA SER A 29 22.76 -43.47 6.99
C SER A 29 22.13 -42.35 6.16
N GLY A 30 21.73 -41.26 6.84
CA GLY A 30 21.79 -39.85 6.41
C GLY A 30 21.30 -39.39 5.03
N ALA A 31 20.27 -38.52 5.03
CA ALA A 31 20.32 -37.17 4.45
C ALA A 31 19.01 -36.39 4.77
N PRO A 32 19.06 -35.14 5.25
CA PRO A 32 17.85 -34.34 5.42
C PRO A 32 17.32 -33.91 4.05
N SER A 33 16.10 -34.35 3.74
CA SER A 33 15.36 -33.89 2.56
C SER A 33 14.99 -32.42 2.74
N GLY A 34 15.59 -31.56 1.91
CA GLY A 34 15.20 -30.16 1.80
C GLY A 34 13.72 -30.05 1.42
N THR A 35 13.01 -29.18 2.14
CA THR A 35 11.64 -28.79 1.88
C THR A 35 11.51 -28.26 0.44
N PRO A 36 10.49 -28.66 -0.34
CA PRO A 36 10.31 -28.12 -1.67
C PRO A 36 10.00 -26.63 -1.58
N LEU A 37 10.72 -25.84 -2.38
CA LEU A 37 10.49 -24.40 -2.57
C LEU A 37 9.03 -24.21 -3.02
N GLY A 38 8.19 -23.66 -2.13
CA GLY A 38 6.83 -23.28 -2.48
C GLY A 38 6.86 -22.20 -3.56
N THR A 39 6.10 -22.41 -4.63
CA THR A 39 5.82 -21.39 -5.64
C THR A 39 5.14 -20.21 -4.95
N SER A 40 5.86 -19.11 -4.77
CA SER A 40 5.30 -17.88 -4.25
C SER A 40 4.31 -17.33 -5.25
N ASP A 41 3.05 -17.28 -4.84
CA ASP A 41 1.97 -16.59 -5.53
C ASP A 41 2.32 -15.10 -5.63
N LEU A 42 2.56 -14.62 -6.86
CA LEU A 42 2.89 -13.23 -7.17
C LEU A 42 1.74 -12.24 -6.88
N SER A 43 0.60 -12.74 -6.40
CA SER A 43 -0.60 -11.95 -6.12
C SER A 43 -0.62 -11.37 -4.70
N GLN A 44 0.30 -11.78 -3.81
CA GLN A 44 0.38 -11.26 -2.45
C GLN A 44 1.48 -10.20 -2.32
N PRO A 45 1.19 -9.00 -1.77
CA PRO A 45 2.24 -8.04 -1.44
C PRO A 45 3.18 -8.66 -0.39
N PRO A 46 4.50 -8.49 -0.54
CA PRO A 46 5.46 -9.07 0.39
C PRO A 46 5.23 -8.48 1.80
N PRO A 47 5.41 -9.29 2.86
CA PRO A 47 5.30 -8.79 4.23
C PRO A 47 6.28 -7.63 4.42
N ALA A 48 5.84 -6.59 5.13
CA ALA A 48 6.66 -5.42 5.42
C ALA A 48 7.93 -5.86 6.17
N GLN A 49 9.06 -5.87 5.48
CA GLN A 49 10.33 -6.26 6.08
C GLN A 49 10.79 -5.14 7.02
N ALA A 50 11.14 -5.50 8.25
CA ALA A 50 11.63 -4.58 9.28
C ALA A 50 13.03 -4.00 9.00
N VAL A 51 13.63 -4.33 7.87
CA VAL A 51 14.96 -3.88 7.44
C VAL A 51 14.81 -3.17 6.10
N PHE A 52 15.36 -1.96 6.01
CA PHE A 52 15.46 -1.24 4.73
C PHE A 52 16.22 -2.11 3.74
N SER A 53 15.55 -2.50 2.65
CA SER A 53 16.13 -3.26 1.55
C SER A 53 16.16 -2.37 0.30
N PRO A 54 17.31 -2.23 -0.38
CA PRO A 54 17.36 -1.55 -1.67
C PRO A 54 16.74 -2.38 -2.81
N ALA A 55 16.22 -3.58 -2.52
CA ALA A 55 15.63 -4.46 -3.53
C ALA A 55 14.22 -4.00 -3.93
N HIS A 56 14.01 -3.77 -5.23
CA HIS A 56 12.68 -3.55 -5.80
C HIS A 56 12.02 -4.89 -6.13
N GLY A 57 10.70 -4.99 -5.95
CA GLY A 57 9.95 -6.22 -6.22
C GLY A 57 9.89 -6.65 -7.70
N SER A 58 10.38 -5.80 -8.62
CA SER A 58 10.53 -6.13 -10.05
C SER A 58 11.48 -5.15 -10.76
N VAL A 59 12.03 -5.55 -11.92
CA VAL A 59 12.87 -4.68 -12.77
C VAL A 59 12.12 -3.41 -13.23
N PRO A 60 10.84 -3.46 -13.66
CA PRO A 60 10.08 -2.24 -13.97
C PRO A 60 9.90 -1.30 -12.77
N ALA A 61 9.75 -1.84 -11.56
CA ALA A 61 9.68 -1.02 -10.35
C ALA A 61 11.03 -0.34 -10.06
N ALA A 62 12.15 -1.05 -10.22
CA ALA A 62 13.48 -0.48 -10.11
C ALA A 62 13.73 0.63 -11.14
N ILE A 63 13.36 0.40 -12.40
CA ILE A 63 13.48 1.40 -13.47
C ILE A 63 12.59 2.61 -13.20
N SER A 64 11.36 2.39 -12.72
CA SER A 64 10.43 3.48 -12.41
C SER A 64 10.93 4.32 -11.23
N ASP A 65 11.46 3.68 -10.19
CA ASP A 65 12.09 4.37 -9.06
C ASP A 65 13.34 5.16 -9.49
N PHE A 66 14.25 4.53 -10.24
CA PHE A 66 15.46 5.18 -10.77
C PHE A 66 15.14 6.40 -11.63
N LEU A 67 14.08 6.30 -12.45
CA LEU A 67 13.63 7.40 -13.31
C LEU A 67 12.61 8.33 -12.64
N ASN A 68 12.33 8.13 -11.35
CA ASN A 68 11.34 8.87 -10.58
C ASN A 68 9.95 8.94 -11.28
N ARG A 69 9.58 7.85 -11.98
CA ARG A 69 8.31 7.68 -12.66
C ARG A 69 7.27 7.18 -11.65
N HIS A 70 6.41 8.09 -11.22
CA HIS A 70 5.26 7.75 -10.40
C HIS A 70 4.00 7.63 -11.28
N PRO A 71 3.10 6.67 -11.00
CA PRO A 71 1.82 6.61 -11.69
C PRO A 71 1.04 7.89 -11.41
N ALA A 72 0.40 8.44 -12.44
CA ALA A 72 -0.37 9.69 -12.33
C ALA A 72 -1.48 9.61 -11.26
N GLN A 73 -2.04 8.41 -11.08
CA GLN A 73 -3.02 8.10 -10.03
C GLN A 73 -2.70 6.72 -9.43
N PRO A 74 -2.07 6.66 -8.24
CA PRO A 74 -1.85 5.37 -7.58
C PRO A 74 -3.18 4.77 -7.14
N ALA A 75 -3.38 3.47 -7.40
CA ALA A 75 -4.52 2.74 -6.88
C ALA A 75 -4.43 2.70 -5.35
N GLN A 76 -5.45 3.21 -4.67
CA GLN A 76 -5.54 3.18 -3.21
C GLN A 76 -6.25 1.92 -2.73
N PRO A 77 -5.94 1.40 -1.52
CA PRO A 77 -6.63 0.23 -0.97
C PRO A 77 -8.14 0.47 -0.77
N ILE A 78 -8.50 1.72 -0.45
CA ILE A 78 -9.87 2.19 -0.27
C ILE A 78 -10.01 3.51 -1.03
N ALA A 79 -11.11 3.68 -1.75
CA ALA A 79 -11.42 4.96 -2.38
C ALA A 79 -11.82 5.98 -1.30
N PHE A 80 -11.00 7.02 -1.15
CA PHE A 80 -11.24 8.11 -0.22
C PHE A 80 -11.50 9.42 -0.98
N PRO A 81 -12.77 9.81 -1.20
CA PRO A 81 -13.11 11.03 -1.91
C PRO A 81 -12.89 12.27 -1.04
N HIS A 82 -11.81 13.03 -1.26
CA HIS A 82 -11.53 14.26 -0.51
C HIS A 82 -12.65 15.29 -0.67
N ASN A 83 -13.14 15.49 -1.89
CA ASN A 83 -14.25 16.38 -2.21
C ASN A 83 -15.50 16.18 -1.33
N VAL A 84 -15.86 14.93 -1.03
CA VAL A 84 -17.02 14.59 -0.18
C VAL A 84 -16.82 15.07 1.26
N HIS A 85 -15.62 14.92 1.80
CA HIS A 85 -15.30 15.29 3.18
C HIS A 85 -15.15 16.81 3.32
N LEU A 86 -14.43 17.44 2.39
CA LEU A 86 -14.21 18.88 2.37
C LEU A 86 -15.52 19.65 2.12
N ALA A 87 -16.42 19.14 1.25
CA ALA A 87 -17.74 19.74 1.03
C ALA A 87 -18.66 19.69 2.27
N ARG A 88 -18.32 18.87 3.27
CA ARG A 88 -19.02 18.80 4.58
C ARG A 88 -18.39 19.71 5.63
N GLY A 89 -17.44 20.57 5.24
CA GLY A 89 -16.81 21.54 6.14
C GLY A 89 -15.76 20.95 7.06
N LEU A 90 -15.26 19.73 6.79
CA LEU A 90 -14.12 19.19 7.52
C LEU A 90 -12.84 19.88 7.02
N PRO A 91 -12.12 20.63 7.88
CA PRO A 91 -10.87 21.26 7.49
C PRO A 91 -9.74 20.22 7.41
N CYS A 92 -8.65 20.57 6.70
CA CYS A 92 -7.57 19.64 6.37
C CYS A 92 -6.91 19.02 7.61
N GLU A 93 -6.66 19.84 8.63
CA GLU A 93 -5.95 19.52 9.86
C GLU A 93 -6.70 18.54 10.77
N VAL A 94 -8.01 18.37 10.58
CA VAL A 94 -8.80 17.39 11.34
C VAL A 94 -8.35 15.96 11.04
N CYS A 95 -7.98 15.69 9.77
CA CYS A 95 -7.41 14.41 9.39
C CYS A 95 -5.88 14.49 9.39
N HIS A 96 -5.30 15.56 8.84
CA HIS A 96 -3.84 15.72 8.73
C HIS A 96 -3.24 16.31 10.00
N THR A 97 -3.22 15.51 11.06
CA THR A 97 -2.75 15.95 12.38
C THR A 97 -1.25 16.26 12.38
N GLY A 98 -0.84 17.24 13.19
CA GLY A 98 0.57 17.60 13.39
C GLY A 98 1.20 18.41 12.25
N VAL A 99 0.43 18.73 11.20
CA VAL A 99 0.91 19.47 10.01
C VAL A 99 1.47 20.85 10.35
N ASP A 100 1.00 21.48 11.42
CA ASP A 100 1.44 22.79 11.91
C ASP A 100 2.56 22.72 12.96
N GLN A 101 2.84 21.52 13.49
CA GLN A 101 3.81 21.30 14.57
C GLN A 101 5.15 20.75 14.07
N GLY A 102 5.11 19.85 13.09
CA GLY A 102 6.29 19.09 12.68
C GLY A 102 6.43 18.91 11.18
N PRO A 103 7.37 18.03 10.79
CA PRO A 103 7.62 17.75 9.39
C PRO A 103 6.52 16.92 8.73
N ASP A 104 5.73 16.20 9.53
CA ASP A 104 4.75 15.24 9.04
C ASP A 104 3.32 15.77 9.14
N ALA A 105 2.59 15.70 8.03
CA ALA A 105 1.15 15.78 7.99
C ALA A 105 0.58 14.37 8.13
N ALA A 106 0.49 13.87 9.36
CA ALA A 106 0.17 12.46 9.63
C ALA A 106 -1.26 12.13 9.18
N ILE A 107 -1.44 10.97 8.55
CA ILE A 107 -2.77 10.40 8.27
C ILE A 107 -3.19 9.62 9.52
N PRO A 108 -4.44 9.79 10.00
CA PRO A 108 -4.83 9.21 11.28
C PRO A 108 -5.13 7.71 11.11
N SER A 109 -5.15 6.99 12.22
CA SER A 109 -5.54 5.57 12.24
C SER A 109 -6.97 5.35 11.74
N VAL A 110 -7.27 4.12 11.32
CA VAL A 110 -8.61 3.71 10.87
C VAL A 110 -9.69 3.95 11.94
N LYS A 111 -9.32 3.95 13.22
CA LYS A 111 -10.22 4.25 14.34
C LYS A 111 -10.80 5.66 14.25
N PHE A 112 -10.00 6.64 13.81
CA PHE A 112 -10.47 8.01 13.63
C PHE A 112 -11.55 8.06 12.56
N CYS A 113 -11.33 7.40 11.41
CA CYS A 113 -12.31 7.34 10.33
C CYS A 113 -13.62 6.70 10.81
N MET A 114 -13.50 5.64 11.62
CA MET A 114 -14.66 4.94 12.18
C MET A 114 -15.41 5.75 13.24
N SER A 115 -14.80 6.73 13.92
CA SER A 115 -15.50 7.58 14.90
C SER A 115 -16.77 8.24 14.34
N CYS A 116 -16.75 8.63 13.06
CA CYS A 116 -17.92 9.13 12.33
C CYS A 116 -18.65 8.02 11.56
N HIS A 117 -17.91 7.13 10.91
CA HIS A 117 -18.47 6.09 10.05
C HIS A 117 -19.11 4.92 10.78
N LEU A 118 -19.10 4.91 12.11
CA LEU A 118 -19.91 4.01 12.94
C LEU A 118 -21.42 4.26 12.77
N VAL A 119 -21.82 5.44 12.30
CA VAL A 119 -23.23 5.81 12.06
C VAL A 119 -23.47 6.45 10.68
N ILE A 120 -22.43 6.94 9.99
CA ILE A 120 -22.56 7.60 8.69
C ILE A 120 -22.14 6.66 7.55
N ALA A 121 -23.01 6.47 6.56
CA ALA A 121 -22.72 5.78 5.29
C ALA A 121 -22.14 4.35 5.45
N ARG A 122 -22.50 3.66 6.54
CA ARG A 122 -21.98 2.33 6.92
C ARG A 122 -22.20 1.25 5.87
N ASP A 123 -23.26 1.38 5.09
CA ASP A 123 -23.69 0.45 4.06
C ASP A 123 -22.84 0.56 2.78
N ARG A 124 -22.06 1.64 2.63
CA ARG A 124 -21.19 1.85 1.47
C ARG A 124 -20.05 0.82 1.43
N PRO A 125 -19.69 0.32 0.23
CA PRO A 125 -18.66 -0.71 0.08
C PRO A 125 -17.30 -0.31 0.66
N GLU A 126 -16.86 0.94 0.43
CA GLU A 126 -15.59 1.44 0.95
C GLU A 126 -15.56 1.53 2.49
N ILE A 127 -16.69 1.88 3.11
CA ILE A 127 -16.81 1.93 4.57
C ILE A 127 -16.81 0.52 5.17
N ARG A 128 -17.40 -0.47 4.48
CA ARG A 128 -17.30 -1.88 4.90
C ARG A 128 -15.86 -2.40 4.85
N LYS A 129 -15.07 -2.03 3.83
CA LYS A 129 -13.63 -2.34 3.78
C LYS A 129 -12.90 -1.73 4.97
N MET A 130 -13.16 -0.47 5.27
CA MET A 130 -12.56 0.25 6.40
C MET A 130 -12.92 -0.38 7.74
N ALA A 131 -14.20 -0.74 7.95
CA ALA A 131 -14.63 -1.46 9.14
C ALA A 131 -13.93 -2.82 9.28
N ALA A 132 -13.65 -3.51 8.17
CA ALA A 132 -12.88 -4.75 8.20
C ALA A 132 -11.42 -4.53 8.62
N TYR A 133 -10.76 -3.45 8.17
CA TYR A 133 -9.43 -3.06 8.68
C TYR A 133 -9.46 -2.81 10.19
N GLN A 134 -10.43 -2.01 10.66
CA GLN A 134 -10.59 -1.74 12.10
C GLN A 134 -10.82 -3.04 12.90
N ALA A 135 -11.66 -3.95 12.41
CA ALA A 135 -11.96 -5.22 13.07
C ALA A 135 -10.72 -6.13 13.20
N ARG A 136 -9.78 -6.06 12.26
CA ARG A 136 -8.48 -6.76 12.33
C ARG A 136 -7.45 -6.01 13.18
N GLY A 137 -7.74 -4.79 13.63
CA GLY A 137 -6.78 -3.95 14.34
C GLY A 137 -5.65 -3.42 13.43
N GLU A 138 -5.87 -3.43 12.12
CA GLU A 138 -4.90 -2.97 11.12
C GLU A 138 -5.27 -1.58 10.61
N ASP A 139 -4.28 -0.72 10.39
CA ASP A 139 -4.49 0.53 9.68
C ASP A 139 -4.50 0.32 8.17
N ILE A 140 -5.10 1.27 7.45
CA ILE A 140 -5.19 1.22 5.99
C ILE A 140 -3.78 1.46 5.42
N PRO A 141 -3.24 0.56 4.58
CA PRO A 141 -1.90 0.69 4.00
C PRO A 141 -1.92 1.67 2.82
N TRP A 142 -2.10 2.96 3.10
CA TRP A 142 -2.21 4.01 2.09
C TRP A 142 -0.99 4.05 1.16
N VAL A 143 -1.24 4.20 -0.14
CA VAL A 143 -0.17 4.42 -1.12
C VAL A 143 0.15 5.91 -1.15
N ARG A 144 1.36 6.27 -0.75
CA ARG A 144 1.77 7.67 -0.65
C ARG A 144 1.90 8.31 -2.04
N VAL A 145 1.24 9.45 -2.24
CA VAL A 145 1.23 10.21 -3.51
C VAL A 145 2.42 11.16 -3.60
N TYR A 146 2.75 11.82 -2.49
CA TYR A 146 3.89 12.73 -2.39
C TYR A 146 4.97 12.14 -1.48
N SER A 147 6.12 11.84 -2.07
CA SER A 147 7.34 11.44 -1.37
C SER A 147 8.56 12.03 -2.08
N TYR A 148 9.65 12.14 -1.34
CA TYR A 148 10.98 12.35 -1.90
C TYR A 148 11.69 11.01 -1.96
N SER A 149 12.49 10.78 -3.00
CA SER A 149 13.35 9.59 -3.06
C SER A 149 14.34 9.62 -1.89
N ALA A 150 14.67 8.45 -1.34
CA ALA A 150 15.64 8.34 -0.25
C ALA A 150 17.00 8.94 -0.62
N SER A 151 17.39 8.86 -1.90
CA SER A 151 18.65 9.42 -2.41
C SER A 151 18.64 10.95 -2.52
N ALA A 152 17.48 11.61 -2.40
CA ALA A 152 17.37 13.06 -2.51
C ALA A 152 17.91 13.79 -1.26
N HIS A 153 18.05 13.09 -0.12
CA HIS A 153 18.52 13.67 1.16
C HIS A 153 17.78 14.96 1.55
N VAL A 154 16.47 15.04 1.25
CA VAL A 154 15.62 16.21 1.53
C VAL A 154 14.92 16.06 2.89
N ARG A 155 14.94 17.11 3.71
CA ARG A 155 14.18 17.25 4.95
C ARG A 155 13.10 18.31 4.85
N PHE A 156 12.02 17.97 4.15
CA PHE A 156 10.85 18.85 4.10
C PHE A 156 10.18 18.92 5.48
N ASN A 157 9.77 20.12 5.90
CA ASN A 157 9.04 20.32 7.14
C ASN A 157 7.77 21.16 6.90
N HIS A 158 6.58 20.65 7.24
CA HIS A 158 5.32 21.36 7.01
C HIS A 158 5.19 22.61 7.90
N ALA A 159 5.56 22.52 9.18
CA ALA A 159 5.26 23.54 10.17
C ALA A 159 5.71 24.98 9.81
N PRO A 160 6.95 25.23 9.31
CA PRO A 160 7.35 26.56 8.85
C PRO A 160 6.46 27.11 7.72
N HIS A 161 6.02 26.26 6.79
CA HIS A 161 5.21 26.66 5.65
C HIS A 161 3.78 27.00 6.09
N ILE A 162 3.21 26.20 7.00
CA ILE A 162 1.89 26.47 7.58
C ILE A 162 1.91 27.75 8.40
N ARG A 163 2.95 27.96 9.25
CA ARG A 163 3.11 29.21 10.02
C ARG A 163 3.29 30.45 9.13
N ALA A 164 3.86 30.29 7.95
CA ALA A 164 3.97 31.36 6.95
C ALA A 164 2.67 31.61 6.16
N GLY A 165 1.57 30.91 6.48
CA GLY A 165 0.27 31.07 5.84
C GLY A 165 0.22 30.51 4.41
N ILE A 166 1.08 29.55 4.07
CA ILE A 166 1.03 28.89 2.76
C ILE A 166 -0.18 27.96 2.71
N ALA A 167 -1.07 28.20 1.74
CA ALA A 167 -2.25 27.37 1.56
C ALA A 167 -1.88 25.94 1.13
N CYS A 168 -2.61 24.94 1.63
CA CYS A 168 -2.40 23.53 1.28
C CYS A 168 -2.50 23.31 -0.25
N SER A 169 -3.42 24.02 -0.90
CA SER A 169 -3.67 23.94 -2.34
C SER A 169 -2.51 24.44 -3.20
N SER A 170 -1.61 25.27 -2.65
CA SER A 170 -0.42 25.71 -3.38
C SER A 170 0.47 24.53 -3.76
N CYS A 171 0.55 23.49 -2.91
CA CYS A 171 1.39 22.31 -3.14
C CYS A 171 0.58 21.04 -3.49
N HIS A 172 -0.62 20.88 -2.92
CA HIS A 172 -1.44 19.67 -3.08
C HIS A 172 -2.56 19.83 -4.12
N GLY A 173 -2.73 21.03 -4.69
CA GLY A 173 -3.81 21.34 -5.63
C GLY A 173 -5.16 21.46 -4.93
N ASP A 174 -6.21 21.66 -5.73
CA ASP A 174 -7.57 21.78 -5.22
C ASP A 174 -8.18 20.40 -4.92
N LEU A 175 -8.14 20.00 -3.64
CA LEU A 175 -8.71 18.74 -3.19
C LEU A 175 -10.25 18.74 -3.14
N LEU A 176 -10.92 19.91 -3.22
CA LEU A 176 -12.38 19.96 -3.36
C LEU A 176 -12.85 19.41 -4.71
N GLN A 177 -11.97 19.39 -5.71
CA GLN A 177 -12.25 18.88 -7.06
C GLN A 177 -11.69 17.47 -7.29
N GLN A 178 -11.10 16.86 -6.26
CA GLN A 178 -10.46 15.55 -6.36
C GLN A 178 -11.20 14.52 -5.52
N SER A 179 -11.52 13.38 -6.13
CA SER A 179 -11.88 12.18 -5.39
C SER A 179 -10.61 11.60 -4.77
N THR A 180 -9.73 11.04 -5.61
CA THR A 180 -8.42 10.52 -5.19
C THR A 180 -7.36 11.61 -5.25
N ALA A 181 -6.53 11.72 -4.21
CA ALA A 181 -5.40 12.63 -4.22
C ALA A 181 -4.40 12.26 -5.32
N VAL A 182 -3.96 13.26 -6.08
CA VAL A 182 -2.95 13.11 -7.13
C VAL A 182 -1.81 14.10 -6.93
N ARG A 183 -0.70 13.89 -7.64
CA ARG A 183 0.40 14.87 -7.67
C ARG A 183 -0.03 16.05 -8.53
N ALA A 184 -0.51 17.13 -7.90
CA ALA A 184 -0.89 18.36 -8.57
C ALA A 184 0.31 19.19 -9.04
N VAL A 185 1.44 19.10 -8.32
CA VAL A 185 2.67 19.82 -8.65
C VAL A 185 3.87 18.87 -8.64
N ASP A 186 4.90 19.24 -9.40
CA ASP A 186 6.17 18.52 -9.40
C ASP A 186 7.11 19.11 -8.33
N LEU A 187 7.10 18.51 -7.13
CA LEU A 187 7.94 18.90 -5.98
C LEU A 187 9.42 18.54 -6.17
N LYS A 188 10.03 19.02 -7.25
CA LYS A 188 11.47 18.99 -7.49
C LYS A 188 12.12 20.24 -6.92
N MET A 189 13.45 20.22 -6.79
CA MET A 189 14.25 21.34 -6.29
C MET A 189 13.86 22.69 -6.93
N GLY A 190 13.67 22.73 -8.26
CA GLY A 190 13.30 23.95 -8.97
C GLY A 190 11.97 24.57 -8.51
N TYR A 191 10.98 23.75 -8.14
CA TYR A 191 9.71 24.25 -7.61
C TYR A 191 9.92 24.91 -6.23
N CYS A 192 10.66 24.23 -5.35
CA CYS A 192 10.99 24.75 -4.02
C CYS A 192 11.78 26.07 -4.11
N LEU A 193 12.84 26.10 -4.91
CA LEU A 193 13.69 27.27 -5.10
C LEU A 193 12.92 28.43 -5.72
N GLY A 194 12.05 28.17 -6.70
CA GLY A 194 11.22 29.20 -7.32
C GLY A 194 10.30 29.88 -6.31
N CYS A 195 9.60 29.09 -5.49
CA CYS A 195 8.74 29.62 -4.42
C CYS A 195 9.55 30.38 -3.37
N HIS A 196 10.67 29.82 -2.91
CA HIS A 196 11.52 30.44 -1.89
C HIS A 196 12.11 31.77 -2.37
N THR A 197 12.57 31.83 -3.62
CA THR A 197 13.09 33.05 -4.25
C THR A 197 12.00 34.12 -4.35
N GLN A 198 10.80 33.75 -4.80
CA GLN A 198 9.68 34.67 -4.91
C GLN A 198 9.28 35.27 -3.56
N ARG A 199 9.33 34.47 -2.49
CA ARG A 199 9.01 34.91 -1.13
C ARG A 199 10.20 35.48 -0.35
N LYS A 200 11.37 35.57 -0.98
CA LYS A 200 12.62 36.09 -0.38
C LYS A 200 13.00 35.37 0.92
N VAL A 201 12.85 34.05 0.93
CA VAL A 201 13.28 33.18 2.04
C VAL A 201 14.51 32.37 1.64
N SER A 202 15.17 31.75 2.62
CA SER A 202 16.42 31.02 2.41
C SER A 202 16.30 29.96 1.30
N ILE A 203 17.26 29.98 0.39
CA ILE A 203 17.50 28.94 -0.62
C ILE A 203 18.78 28.16 -0.33
N ASP A 204 19.35 28.32 0.87
CA ASP A 204 20.56 27.63 1.27
C ASP A 204 20.37 26.11 1.26
N CYS A 205 21.38 25.38 0.79
CA CYS A 205 21.35 23.92 0.67
C CYS A 205 20.93 23.26 1.99
N THR A 206 21.47 23.73 3.12
CA THR A 206 21.22 23.21 4.46
C THR A 206 19.85 23.59 5.03
N THR A 207 19.08 24.42 4.33
CA THR A 207 17.67 24.66 4.67
C THR A 207 16.83 23.44 4.30
N CYS A 208 17.18 22.76 3.20
CA CYS A 208 16.39 21.70 2.60
C CYS A 208 17.02 20.32 2.72
N HIS A 209 18.35 20.23 2.82
CA HIS A 209 19.10 18.98 2.79
C HIS A 209 19.84 18.71 4.10
N TYR A 210 20.06 17.43 4.41
CA TYR A 210 20.95 16.99 5.48
C TYR A 210 22.41 17.25 5.13
#